data_AF-A0A7R9JHP4-F1
#
_entry.id   AF-A0A7R9JHP4-F1
#
_cell.length_a   1.000
_cell.length_b   1.000
_cell.length_c   1.000
_cell.angle_alpha   90.00
_cell.angle_beta   90.00
_cell.angle_gamma   90.00
#
_symmetry.space_group_name_H-M   'P 1'
#
loop_
_entity.id
_entity.type
_entity.pdbx_description
1 polymer ?
#
loop_
_entity_poly.entity_id
_entity_poly.type
_entity_poly.pdbx_seq_one_letter_code
_entity_poly.pdbx_strand_id
1 'polypeptide(L)' 'MARLFYHKPQFAILDECTSAVSVDVEGSMYQYCRESGITLFTVSHRRSLWKHHEYYLRMDGRGAFEFKPIDTDTEEFGS' A
#
# COMPACT_ATOMS: atom_id res chain seq x y z
N MET A 1 1.23 5.20 -11.71
CA MET A 1 1.23 6.49 -10.97
C MET A 1 0.75 7.68 -11.78
N ALA A 2 1.34 8.06 -12.92
CA ALA A 2 0.90 9.26 -13.66
C ALA A 2 -0.62 9.33 -13.95
N ARG A 3 -1.20 8.21 -14.45
CA ARG A 3 -2.65 8.11 -14.66
C ARG A 3 -3.48 8.28 -13.38
N LEU A 4 -3.00 7.72 -12.27
CA LEU A 4 -3.65 7.84 -10.97
C LEU A 4 -3.74 9.30 -10.53
N PHE A 5 -2.61 10.02 -10.59
CA PHE A 5 -2.53 11.42 -10.19
C PHE A 5 -3.35 12.34 -11.09
N TYR A 6 -3.42 12.04 -12.39
CA TYR A 6 -4.23 12.81 -13.33
C TYR A 6 -5.73 12.67 -13.04
N HIS A 7 -6.21 11.45 -12.81
CA HIS A 7 -7.64 11.19 -12.63
C HIS A 7 -8.16 11.44 -11.21
N LYS A 8 -7.29 11.42 -10.18
CA LYS A 8 -7.66 11.63 -8.76
C LYS A 8 -8.92 10.85 -8.33
N PRO A 9 -8.96 9.53 -8.52
CA PRO A 9 -10.12 8.74 -8.13
C PRO A 9 -10.27 8.69 -6.60
N GLN A 10 -11.49 8.42 -6.12
CA GLN A 10 -11.72 8.21 -4.68
C GLN A 10 -11.00 6.95 -4.15
N PHE A 11 -10.89 5.92 -4.98
CA PHE A 11 -10.23 4.66 -4.64
C PHE A 11 -9.27 4.23 -5.76
N ALA A 12 -8.15 3.61 -5.39
CA ALA A 12 -7.21 3.04 -6.34
C ALA A 12 -6.61 1.73 -5.84
N ILE A 13 -6.52 0.76 -6.74
CA ILE A 13 -5.85 -0.52 -6.50
C ILE A 13 -4.49 -0.49 -7.21
N LEU A 14 -3.42 -0.68 -6.45
CA LEU A 14 -2.04 -0.68 -6.91
C LEU A 14 -1.45 -2.08 -6.76
N ASP A 15 -1.29 -2.78 -7.88
CA ASP A 15 -0.73 -4.14 -7.90
C ASP A 15 0.73 -4.08 -8.36
N GLU A 16 1.65 -4.22 -7.40
CA GLU A 16 3.12 -4.19 -7.58
C GLU A 16 3.68 -3.05 -8.46
N CYS A 17 2.95 -1.95 -8.61
CA CYS A 17 3.22 -0.97 -9.66
C CYS A 17 4.42 -0.05 -9.40
N THR A 18 5.13 -0.24 -8.29
CA THR A 18 6.29 0.55 -7.84
C THR A 18 7.55 -0.29 -7.61
N SER A 19 7.58 -1.54 -8.08
CA SER A 19 8.73 -2.45 -7.95
C SER A 19 10.03 -1.93 -8.56
N ALA A 20 9.95 -1.13 -9.64
CA ALA A 20 11.10 -0.51 -10.30
C ALA A 20 11.45 0.89 -9.75
N VAL A 21 10.84 1.31 -8.64
CA VAL A 21 10.99 2.64 -8.05
C VAL A 21 11.73 2.55 -6.72
N SER A 22 12.66 3.48 -6.46
CA SER A 22 13.37 3.56 -5.18
C SER A 22 12.41 3.76 -4.01
N VAL A 23 12.80 3.31 -2.81
CA VAL A 23 11.98 3.40 -1.58
C VAL A 23 11.54 4.84 -1.29
N ASP A 24 12.44 5.81 -1.45
CA ASP A 24 12.15 7.22 -1.12
C ASP A 24 11.11 7.83 -2.06
N VAL A 25 11.23 7.51 -3.36
CA VAL A 25 10.29 7.99 -4.38
C VAL A 25 8.94 7.30 -4.23
N GLU A 26 8.93 6.00 -3.93
CA GLU A 26 7.70 5.26 -3.64
C GLU A 26 6.96 5.87 -2.45
N GLY A 27 7.66 6.12 -1.33
CA GLY A 27 7.04 6.74 -0.14
C GLY A 27 6.43 8.10 -0.45
N SER A 28 7.12 8.91 -1.26
CA SER A 28 6.62 10.22 -1.71
C SER A 28 5.36 10.10 -2.57
N MET A 29 5.30 9.10 -3.45
CA MET A 29 4.13 8.85 -4.30
C MET A 29 2.90 8.43 -3.49
N TYR A 30 3.07 7.57 -2.49
CA TYR A 30 1.98 7.10 -1.65
C TYR A 30 1.49 8.20 -0.70
N GLN A 31 2.40 9.00 -0.14
CA GLN A 31 2.06 10.16 0.66
C GLN A 31 1.19 11.16 -0.14
N TYR A 32 1.58 11.44 -1.39
CA TYR A 32 0.82 12.33 -2.26
C TYR A 32 -0.59 11.83 -2.55
N CYS A 33 -0.78 10.52 -2.75
CA CYS A 33 -2.11 9.93 -2.91
C CYS A 33 -3.01 10.21 -1.68
N ARG A 34 -2.47 10.01 -0.48
CA ARG A 34 -3.19 10.23 0.79
C ARG A 34 -3.59 11.69 0.94
N GLU A 35 -2.67 12.62 0.69
CA GLU A 35 -2.92 14.06 0.73
C GLU A 35 -3.94 14.50 -0.34
N SER A 36 -3.98 13.80 -1.47
CA SER A 36 -4.96 14.04 -2.54
C SER A 36 -6.33 13.42 -2.27
N GLY A 37 -6.54 12.79 -1.10
CA GLY A 37 -7.80 12.14 -0.75
C GLY A 37 -8.08 10.84 -1.49
N ILE A 38 -7.04 10.20 -2.05
CA ILE A 38 -7.15 8.91 -2.74
C ILE A 38 -6.98 7.78 -1.71
N THR A 39 -8.00 6.95 -1.54
CA THR A 39 -7.89 5.74 -0.73
C THR A 39 -7.17 4.64 -1.52
N LEU A 40 -6.07 4.13 -0.97
CA LEU A 40 -5.21 3.14 -1.62
C LEU A 40 -5.47 1.73 -1.11
N PHE A 41 -5.62 0.79 -2.05
CA PHE A 41 -5.48 -0.65 -1.83
C PHE A 41 -4.23 -1.12 -2.54
N THR A 42 -3.28 -1.71 -1.84
CA THR A 42 -1.99 -2.06 -2.42
C THR A 42 -1.68 -3.53 -2.24
N VAL A 43 -1.28 -4.16 -3.33
CA VAL A 43 -0.71 -5.51 -3.33
C VAL A 43 0.79 -5.34 -3.48
N SER A 44 1.52 -5.70 -2.42
CA SER A 44 2.97 -5.57 -2.39
C SER A 44 3.58 -6.49 -1.34
N HIS A 45 4.83 -6.88 -1.59
CA HIS A 45 5.68 -7.56 -0.64
C HIS A 45 6.63 -6.61 0.11
N ARG A 46 6.52 -5.29 -0.07
CA ARG A 46 7.45 -4.31 0.51
C ARG A 46 7.03 -3.89 1.91
N ARG A 47 7.93 -4.06 2.88
CA ARG A 47 7.67 -3.65 4.27
C ARG A 47 7.52 -2.13 4.42
N SER A 48 8.22 -1.36 3.59
CA SER A 48 8.20 0.12 3.62
C SER A 48 6.82 0.75 3.41
N LEU A 49 5.87 0.01 2.83
CA LEU A 49 4.53 0.52 2.51
C LEU A 49 3.56 0.49 3.70
N TRP A 50 3.83 -0.30 4.74
CA TRP A 50 2.93 -0.47 5.89
C TRP A 50 2.57 0.86 6.55
N LYS A 51 3.53 1.78 6.68
CA LYS A 51 3.33 3.14 7.23
C LYS A 51 2.30 4.00 6.47
N HIS A 52 1.95 3.62 5.25
CA HIS A 52 0.97 4.34 4.42
C HIS A 52 -0.45 3.76 4.52
N HIS A 53 -0.64 2.68 5.28
CA HIS A 53 -1.93 1.99 5.44
C HIS A 53 -2.34 1.90 6.91
N GLU A 54 -3.65 1.81 7.13
CA GLU A 54 -4.26 1.67 8.45
C GLU A 54 -4.64 0.22 8.76
N TYR A 55 -4.75 -0.62 7.72
CA TYR A 55 -5.14 -2.02 7.79
C TYR A 55 -4.29 -2.85 6.86
N TYR A 56 -4.10 -4.13 7.20
CA TYR A 56 -3.49 -5.12 6.32
C TYR A 56 -4.43 -6.29 6.09
N LEU A 57 -4.29 -6.92 4.92
CA LEU A 57 -4.90 -8.20 4.59
C LEU A 57 -3.77 -9.18 4.26
N ARG A 58 -3.59 -10.20 5.09
CA ARG A 58 -2.62 -11.27 4.86
C ARG A 58 -3.34 -12.53 4.45
N MET A 59 -2.95 -13.10 3.31
CA MET A 59 -3.43 -14.40 2.85
C MET A 59 -2.37 -15.45 3.17
N ASP A 60 -2.79 -16.63 3.65
CA ASP A 60 -1.87 -17.72 4.03
C ASP A 60 -1.48 -18.66 2.86
N GLY A 61 -2.05 -18.42 1.67
CA GLY A 61 -1.87 -19.24 0.47
C GLY A 61 -2.58 -20.59 0.49
N ARG A 62 -3.30 -20.92 1.57
CA ARG A 62 -4.07 -22.16 1.77
C ARG A 62 -5.58 -21.92 1.86
N GLY A 63 -6.00 -20.67 1.67
CA GLY A 63 -7.40 -20.25 1.65
C GLY A 63 -7.86 -19.55 2.91
N ALA A 64 -7.01 -19.42 3.94
CA ALA A 64 -7.29 -18.57 5.08
C ALA A 64 -6.73 -17.15 4.86
N PHE A 65 -7.30 -16.19 5.59
CA PHE A 65 -6.82 -14.82 5.60
C PHE A 65 -6.93 -14.21 7.00
N GLU A 66 -6.14 -13.17 7.23
CA GLU A 66 -6.19 -12.33 8.41
C GLU A 66 -6.32 -10.87 7.96
N PHE A 67 -7.37 -10.19 8.45
CA PHE A 67 -7.59 -8.77 8.23
C PHE A 67 -7.61 -8.06 9.58
N LYS A 68 -6.67 -7.13 9.79
CA LYS A 68 -6.49 -6.43 11.07
C LYS A 68 -6.00 -5.00 10.84
N PRO A 69 -6.28 -4.08 11.79
CA PRO A 69 -5.64 -2.78 11.81
C PRO A 69 -4.13 -2.93 12.01
N ILE A 70 -3.36 -1.98 11.48
CA ILE A 70 -1.91 -1.87 11.72
C ILE A 70 -1.71 -1.01 12.96
N ASP A 71 -1.09 -1.59 13.98
CA ASP A 71 -0.71 -0.95 15.23
C ASP A 71 0.81 -1.06 15.47
N THR A 72 1.30 -0.49 16.57
CA THR A 72 2.73 -0.50 16.93
C THR A 72 3.30 -1.89 17.21
N ASP A 73 2.46 -2.86 17.55
CA ASP A 73 2.86 -4.23 17.89
C ASP A 73 2.66 -5.18 16.70
N THR A 74 2.19 -4.66 15.56
CA THR A 74 1.92 -5.44 14.37
C THR A 74 3.23 -5.93 13.75
N GLU A 75 3.35 -7.26 13.62
CA GLU A 75 4.45 -7.88 12.91
C GLU A 75 4.34 -7.58 11.41
N GLU A 76 5.24 -6.74 10.90
CA GLU A 76 5.26 -6.36 9.49
C GLU A 76 5.91 -7.45 8.63
N PHE A 77 5.21 -7.88 7.58
CA PHE A 77 5.69 -8.89 6.63
C PHE A 77 6.16 -8.23 5.33
N GLY A 78 7.23 -8.78 4.75
CA GLY A 78 7.75 -8.32 3.46
C GLY A 78 9.28 -8.32 3.37
N SER A 79 9.78 -7.99 2.18
CA SER A 79 11.18 -7.67 1.88
C SER A 79 11.50 -6.21 2.16
#